data_AF-A0A8J7R9J1-F1
#
_entry.id   AF-A0A8J7R9J1-F1
#
_cell.length_a   1.000
_cell.length_b   1.000
_cell.length_c   1.000
_cell.angle_alpha   90.00
_cell.angle_beta   90.00
_cell.angle_gamma   90.00
#
_symmetry.space_group_name_H-M   'P 1'
#
loop_
_entity.id
_entity.type
_entity.pdbx_description
1 polymer ?
#
loop_
_entity_poly.entity_id
_entity_poly.type
_entity_poly.pdbx_seq_one_letter_code
_entity_poly.pdbx_strand_id
1 'polypeptide(L)' 'MTDADTYDCGTCGASVAAADARRSEPFGDLDADTWQTLNCPHCGDRLATVFVGDE' A
#
# COMPACT_ATOMS: atom_id res chain seq x y z
N MET A 1 14.03 -13.50 1.15
CA MET A 1 14.68 -12.32 0.56
C MET A 1 13.65 -11.22 0.65
N THR A 2 13.99 -10.11 1.30
CA THR A 2 13.06 -9.02 1.64
C THR A 2 12.51 -8.43 0.35
N ASP A 3 11.24 -8.74 0.07
CA ASP A 3 10.48 -8.04 -0.94
C ASP A 3 10.30 -6.60 -0.43
N ALA A 4 11.12 -5.70 -0.99
CA ALA A 4 10.96 -4.28 -0.81
C ALA A 4 10.13 -3.76 -1.98
N ASP A 5 8.88 -4.22 -2.07
CA ASP A 5 7.83 -3.68 -2.92
C ASP A 5 7.85 -2.14 -2.80
N THR A 6 8.50 -1.48 -3.75
CA THR A 6 8.62 -0.03 -3.80
C THR A 6 7.70 0.45 -4.90
N TYR A 7 6.69 1.22 -4.52
CA TYR A 7 5.66 1.74 -5.41
C TYR A 7 5.98 3.17 -5.81
N ASP A 8 6.02 3.43 -7.10
CA ASP A 8 6.11 4.79 -7.61
C ASP A 8 4.73 5.42 -7.73
N CYS A 9 4.57 6.61 -7.16
CA CYS A 9 3.33 7.34 -7.25
C CYS A 9 3.25 8.10 -8.58
N GLY A 10 2.38 7.68 -9.50
CA GLY A 10 2.17 8.41 -10.76
C GLY A 10 1.65 9.84 -10.59
N THR A 11 1.10 10.20 -9.43
CA THR A 11 0.56 11.54 -9.13
C THR A 11 1.63 12.53 -8.68
N CYS A 12 2.56 12.11 -7.81
CA CYS A 12 3.61 13.00 -7.29
C CYS A 12 5.04 12.62 -7.72
N GLY A 13 5.22 11.48 -8.41
CA GLY A 13 6.51 10.94 -8.83
C GLY A 13 7.40 10.48 -7.68
N ALA A 14 6.84 10.29 -6.49
CA ALA A 14 7.58 9.83 -5.33
C ALA A 14 7.60 8.31 -5.27
N SER A 15 8.78 7.74 -5.06
CA SER A 15 8.96 6.31 -4.83
C SER A 15 8.82 6.01 -3.34
N VAL A 16 7.87 5.15 -2.99
CA VAL A 16 7.47 4.86 -1.60
C VAL A 16 7.51 3.34 -1.37
N ALA A 17 8.20 2.89 -0.34
CA ALA A 17 8.21 1.49 0.05
C ALA A 17 6.86 1.04 0.62
N ALA A 18 6.47 -0.22 0.43
CA ALA A 18 5.27 -0.82 1.02
C ALA A 18 5.20 -0.71 2.56
N ALA A 19 6.38 -0.63 3.19
CA ALA A 19 6.52 -0.43 4.64
C ALA A 19 6.26 1.04 5.07
N ASP A 20 6.65 2.01 4.23
CA ASP A 20 6.48 3.44 4.46
C ASP A 20 5.14 3.98 3.90
N ALA A 21 4.51 3.23 3.00
CA ALA A 21 3.24 3.60 2.41
C ALA A 21 2.12 3.62 3.46
N ARG A 22 1.20 4.58 3.32
CA ARG A 22 0.07 4.75 4.21
C ARG A 22 -0.93 3.62 3.98
N ARG A 23 -0.88 2.63 4.87
CA ARG A 23 -1.84 1.54 4.94
C ARG A 23 -3.17 2.06 5.48
N SER A 24 -4.23 1.81 4.72
CA SER A 24 -5.61 2.05 5.14
C SER A 24 -6.43 0.78 4.98
N GLU A 25 -7.56 0.73 5.70
CA GLU A 25 -8.57 -0.32 5.56
C GLU A 25 -8.87 -0.56 4.07
N PRO A 26 -9.02 -1.82 3.64
CA PRO A 26 -9.31 -2.14 2.26
C PRO A 26 -10.66 -1.54 1.87
N PHE A 27 -10.76 -1.09 0.63
CA PHE A 27 -12.01 -0.57 0.11
C PHE A 27 -12.94 -1.75 -0.22
N GLY A 28 -14.06 -1.88 0.50
CA GLY A 28 -15.11 -2.88 0.25
C GLY A 28 -15.28 -3.90 1.39
N ASP A 29 -15.88 -5.05 1.07
CA ASP A 29 -16.11 -6.19 1.99
C ASP A 29 -14.89 -7.12 2.08
N LEU A 30 -13.69 -6.59 1.83
CA LEU A 30 -12.44 -7.34 1.93
C LEU A 30 -11.98 -7.33 3.39
N ASP A 31 -11.54 -8.47 3.91
CA ASP A 31 -11.01 -8.57 5.27
C ASP A 31 -9.82 -7.62 5.45
N ALA A 32 -9.97 -6.65 6.36
CA ALA A 32 -8.95 -5.64 6.69
C ALA A 32 -7.70 -6.24 7.36
N ASP A 33 -7.84 -7.43 7.93
CA ASP A 33 -6.73 -8.23 8.45
C ASP A 33 -5.87 -8.83 7.34
N THR A 34 -6.49 -9.11 6.18
CA THR A 34 -5.87 -9.88 5.10
C THR A 34 -5.44 -8.99 3.94
N TRP A 35 -6.18 -7.91 3.68
CA TRP A 35 -5.98 -6.99 2.56
C TRP A 35 -5.82 -5.58 3.08
N GLN A 36 -4.81 -4.87 2.60
CA GLN A 36 -4.63 -3.46 2.90
C GLN A 36 -4.36 -2.65 1.64
N THR A 37 -4.90 -1.44 1.62
CA THR A 37 -4.64 -0.49 0.52
C THR A 37 -3.45 0.38 0.91
N LEU A 38 -2.42 0.35 0.08
CA LEU A 38 -1.28 1.24 0.18
C LEU A 38 -1.60 2.53 -0.54
N ASN A 39 -1.53 3.62 0.22
CA ASN A 39 -1.68 4.98 -0.29
C ASN A 39 -0.36 5.71 -0.15
N CYS A 40 -0.10 6.64 -1.06
CA CYS A 40 1.08 7.47 -1.01
C CYS A 40 1.00 8.39 0.23
N PRO A 41 1.99 8.39 1.13
CA PRO A 41 1.99 9.25 2.31
C PRO A 41 2.17 10.74 1.95
N HIS A 42 2.62 11.05 0.74
CA HIS A 42 2.86 12.42 0.29
C HIS A 42 1.61 13.09 -0.30
N CYS A 43 0.83 12.38 -1.11
CA CYS A 43 -0.34 12.94 -1.82
C CYS A 43 -1.67 12.26 -1.46
N GLY A 44 -1.65 11.13 -0.76
CA GLY A 44 -2.84 10.34 -0.42
C GLY A 44 -3.38 9.49 -1.58
N ASP A 45 -2.71 9.45 -2.73
CA ASP A 45 -3.16 8.68 -3.89
C ASP A 45 -2.98 7.17 -3.69
N ARG A 46 -3.82 6.37 -4.34
CA ARG A 46 -3.79 4.91 -4.20
C ARG A 46 -2.61 4.36 -5.00
N LEU A 47 -1.66 3.74 -4.31
CA LEU A 47 -0.53 3.07 -4.94
C LEU A 47 -0.91 1.67 -5.40
N ALA A 48 -1.25 0.79 -4.45
CA ALA A 48 -1.55 -0.61 -4.72
C ALA A 48 -2.40 -1.22 -3.59
N THR A 49 -3.10 -2.30 -3.88
CA THR A 49 -3.73 -3.13 -2.84
C THR A 49 -2.84 -4.35 -2.64
N VAL A 50 -2.38 -4.58 -1.42
CA VAL A 50 -1.49 -5.68 -1.08
C VAL A 50 -2.15 -6.62 -0.08
N PHE A 51 -1.82 -7.89 -0.21
CA PHE A 51 -2.20 -8.91 0.76
C PHE A 51 -1.18 -8.89 1.91
N VAL A 52 -1.66 -8.67 3.14
CA VAL A 52 -0.85 -8.60 4.36
C VAL A 52 -1.13 -9.75 5.33
N GLY A 53 -1.99 -10.70 4.94
CA GLY A 53 -2.24 -11.90 5.73
C GLY A 53 -0.94 -12.65 5.99
N ASP A 54 -0.52 -12.67 7.24
CA ASP A 54 0.61 -13.44 7.75
C ASP A 54 0.13 -14.90 7.95
N GLU A 55 0.85 -15.89 7.42
CA GLU A 55 0.59 -17.33 7.68
C GLU A 55 1.16 -17.76 9.04
#